data_AF-A0A3N5T6J0-F1
#
_entry.id   AF-A0A3N5T6J0-F1
#
_cell.length_a   1.000
_cell.length_b   1.000
_cell.length_c   1.000
_cell.angle_alpha   90.00
_cell.angle_beta   90.00
_cell.angle_gamma   90.00
#
_symmetry.space_group_name_H-M   'P 1'
#
loop_
_entity.id
_entity.type
_entity.pdbx_description
1 polymer ?
#
loop_
_entity_poly.entity_id
_entity_poly.type
_entity_poly.pdbx_seq_one_letter_code
_entity_poly.pdbx_strand_id
1 'polypeptide(L)'
;MGASREKADLVLSGGKVITVDKAFTIAQAVAVKNGVIAAVGSDEEIKNWIGPETEVLKLEGKTVVPGFNDSHMHPIIYGMDLLKVNCGTPPNSSISDILEKVKGAAE
;
A
#
# COMPACT_ATOMS: atom_id res chain seq x y z
N MET A 1 5.10 -28.74 27.65
CA MET A 1 4.08 -27.78 27.16
C MET A 1 4.76 -26.90 26.13
N GLY A 2 4.51 -27.15 24.84
CA GLY A 2 5.13 -26.38 23.77
C GLY A 2 4.52 -24.99 23.72
N ALA A 3 5.36 -23.95 23.69
CA ALA A 3 4.90 -22.58 23.45
C ALA A 3 4.05 -22.57 22.17
N SER A 4 2.79 -22.16 22.26
CA SER A 4 1.98 -21.86 21.09
C SER A 4 2.72 -20.77 20.33
N ARG A 5 3.34 -21.12 19.20
CA ARG A 5 3.83 -20.11 18.26
C ARG A 5 2.60 -19.34 17.80
N GLU A 6 2.51 -18.07 18.17
CA GLU A 6 1.41 -17.22 17.76
C GLU A 6 1.30 -17.26 16.24
N LYS A 7 0.10 -17.58 15.75
CA LYS A 7 -0.22 -17.62 14.33
C LYS A 7 -0.46 -16.20 13.83
N ALA A 8 -0.12 -15.96 12.58
CA ALA A 8 -0.30 -14.67 11.92
C ALA A 8 -1.79 -14.34 11.79
N ASP A 9 -2.11 -13.05 11.75
CA ASP A 9 -3.46 -12.58 11.43
C ASP A 9 -3.64 -12.56 9.90
N LEU A 10 -2.57 -12.19 9.17
CA LEU A 10 -2.54 -12.12 7.72
C LEU A 10 -1.27 -12.75 7.17
N VAL A 11 -1.41 -13.55 6.11
CA VAL A 11 -0.31 -14.05 5.29
C VAL A 11 -0.54 -13.64 3.84
N LEU A 12 0.45 -12.99 3.25
CA LEU A 12 0.52 -12.77 1.80
C LEU A 12 1.50 -13.78 1.22
N SER A 13 1.08 -14.63 0.28
CA SER A 13 1.91 -15.73 -0.24
C SER A 13 1.84 -15.88 -1.76
N GLY A 14 2.81 -16.58 -2.34
CA GLY A 14 2.87 -16.85 -3.78
C GLY A 14 3.10 -15.59 -4.61
N GLY A 15 3.88 -14.64 -4.10
CA GLY A 15 4.17 -13.36 -4.75
C GLY A 15 5.66 -13.06 -4.84
N LYS A 16 5.97 -11.79 -5.06
CA LYS A 16 7.32 -11.22 -4.97
C LYS A 16 7.34 -10.15 -3.88
N VAL A 17 7.94 -10.45 -2.74
CA VAL A 17 8.02 -9.52 -1.61
C VAL A 17 9.37 -8.82 -1.65
N ILE A 18 9.38 -7.55 -2.06
CA ILE A 18 10.59 -6.72 -2.08
C ILE A 18 10.80 -6.18 -0.67
N THR A 19 11.86 -6.61 0.01
CA THR A 19 12.09 -6.22 1.43
C THR A 19 12.76 -4.86 1.59
N VAL A 20 13.54 -4.45 0.58
CA VAL A 20 14.41 -3.26 0.65
C VAL A 20 15.35 -3.33 1.87
N ASP A 21 15.74 -4.54 2.28
CA ASP A 21 16.82 -4.74 3.24
C ASP A 21 18.20 -4.42 2.59
N LYS A 22 19.28 -4.52 3.36
CA LYS A 22 20.64 -4.25 2.87
C LYS A 22 21.06 -5.08 1.66
N ALA A 23 20.44 -6.25 1.45
CA ALA A 23 20.74 -7.15 0.35
C ALA A 23 19.74 -7.02 -0.81
N PHE A 24 18.73 -6.14 -0.69
CA PHE A 24 17.60 -6.03 -1.63
C PHE A 24 16.93 -7.38 -1.88
N THR A 25 16.72 -8.15 -0.81
CA THR A 25 16.12 -9.49 -0.89
C THR A 25 14.72 -9.45 -1.51
N ILE A 26 14.43 -10.45 -2.36
CA ILE A 26 13.09 -10.74 -2.85
C ILE A 26 12.64 -12.08 -2.27
N ALA A 27 11.63 -12.05 -1.42
CA ALA A 27 11.01 -13.23 -0.83
C ALA A 27 9.70 -13.60 -1.54
N GLN A 28 9.06 -14.69 -1.13
CA GLN A 28 7.81 -15.16 -1.75
C GLN A 28 6.57 -14.82 -0.92
N ALA A 29 6.74 -14.70 0.40
CA ALA A 29 5.65 -14.51 1.33
C ALA A 29 6.05 -13.67 2.56
N VAL A 30 5.04 -13.07 3.19
CA VAL A 30 5.15 -12.32 4.45
C VAL A 30 3.99 -12.68 5.38
N ALA A 31 4.30 -12.84 6.67
CA ALA A 31 3.34 -13.04 7.74
C ALA A 31 3.26 -11.78 8.62
N VAL A 32 2.05 -11.34 8.93
CA VAL A 32 1.75 -10.15 9.75
C VAL A 32 0.98 -10.58 10.99
N LYS A 33 1.43 -10.11 12.15
CA LYS A 33 0.78 -10.31 13.45
C LYS A 33 0.68 -8.98 14.18
N ASN A 34 -0.52 -8.60 14.62
CA ASN A 34 -0.81 -7.34 15.31
C ASN A 34 -0.30 -6.11 14.54
N GLY A 35 -0.45 -6.12 13.21
CA GLY A 35 0.02 -5.05 12.33
C GLY A 35 1.54 -4.97 12.12
N VAL A 36 2.31 -5.93 12.66
CA VAL A 36 3.77 -6.01 12.55
C VAL A 36 4.18 -7.20 11.69
N ILE A 37 5.22 -7.03 10.86
CA ILE A 37 5.82 -8.14 10.12
C ILE A 37 6.45 -9.13 11.10
N ALA A 38 5.88 -10.32 11.19
CA ALA A 38 6.33 -11.39 12.07
C ALA A 38 7.36 -12.31 11.39
N ALA A 39 7.23 -12.51 10.08
CA ALA A 39 8.20 -13.24 9.27
C ALA A 39 8.11 -12.88 7.78
N VAL A 40 9.24 -13.03 7.08
CA VAL A 40 9.37 -12.90 5.62
C VAL A 40 10.21 -14.07 5.12
N GLY A 41 9.82 -14.72 4.03
CA GLY A 41 10.56 -15.87 3.52
C GLY A 41 9.93 -16.53 2.30
N SER A 42 10.32 -17.77 2.05
CA SER A 42 9.67 -18.65 1.08
C SER A 42 8.23 -19.00 1.48
N ASP A 43 7.44 -19.44 0.51
CA ASP A 43 6.08 -19.92 0.78
C ASP A 43 6.08 -21.07 1.80
N GLU A 44 7.04 -21.99 1.69
CA GLU A 44 7.23 -23.10 2.63
C GLU A 44 7.52 -22.64 4.07
N GLU A 45 8.41 -21.67 4.27
CA GLU A 45 8.75 -21.16 5.60
C GLU A 45 7.55 -20.49 6.26
N ILE A 46 6.78 -19.72 5.47
CA ILE A 46 5.64 -18.96 5.96
C ILE A 46 4.42 -19.85 6.29
N LYS A 47 4.28 -21.06 5.71
CA LYS A 47 3.20 -22.01 6.06
C LYS A 47 3.08 -22.27 7.56
N ASN A 48 4.19 -22.25 8.30
CA ASN A 48 4.18 -22.47 9.76
C ASN A 48 3.48 -21.37 10.56
N TRP A 49 3.27 -20.19 9.95
CA TRP A 49 2.57 -19.06 10.55
C TRP A 49 1.05 -19.12 10.35
N ILE A 50 0.56 -20.00 9.47
CA ILE A 50 -0.86 -20.16 9.18
C ILE A 50 -1.53 -20.96 10.30
N GLY A 51 -2.63 -20.44 10.81
CA GLY A 51 -3.53 -21.09 11.75
C GLY A 51 -5.00 -20.92 11.34
N PRO A 52 -5.94 -21.43 12.16
CA PRO A 52 -7.38 -21.41 11.84
C PRO A 52 -7.96 -20.01 11.62
N GLU A 53 -7.38 -18.99 12.26
CA GLU A 53 -7.83 -17.59 12.20
C GLU A 53 -7.01 -16.73 11.23
N THR A 54 -5.97 -17.29 10.60
CA THR A 54 -5.11 -16.55 9.67
C THR A 54 -5.82 -16.31 8.36
N GLU A 55 -5.96 -15.05 7.95
CA GLU A 55 -6.33 -14.69 6.59
C GLU A 55 -5.15 -14.95 5.65
N VAL A 56 -5.37 -15.71 4.57
CA VAL A 56 -4.32 -16.03 3.60
C VAL A 56 -4.69 -15.45 2.24
N LEU A 57 -3.93 -14.44 1.80
CA LEU A 57 -4.07 -13.84 0.48
C LEU A 57 -3.01 -14.41 -0.48
N LYS A 58 -3.48 -15.18 -1.48
CA LYS A 58 -2.62 -15.64 -2.58
C LYS A 58 -2.43 -14.50 -3.58
N LEU A 59 -1.18 -14.15 -3.83
CA LEU A 59 -0.82 -13.00 -4.66
C LEU A 59 -0.75 -13.31 -6.15
N GLU A 60 -0.69 -14.59 -6.55
CA GLU A 60 -0.63 -15.01 -7.95
C GLU A 60 0.53 -14.36 -8.72
N GLY A 61 1.70 -14.27 -8.08
CA GLY A 61 2.89 -13.64 -8.64
C GLY A 61 2.92 -12.10 -8.57
N LYS A 62 1.88 -11.45 -8.01
CA LYS A 62 1.89 -9.99 -7.76
C LYS A 62 3.00 -9.62 -6.78
N THR A 63 3.38 -8.33 -6.81
CA THR A 63 4.50 -7.80 -6.02
C THR A 63 3.99 -7.07 -4.78
N VAL A 64 4.61 -7.34 -3.63
CA VAL A 64 4.48 -6.58 -2.39
C VAL A 64 5.70 -5.69 -2.25
N VAL A 65 5.46 -4.42 -1.96
CA VAL A 65 6.49 -3.42 -1.65
C VAL A 65 6.21 -2.81 -0.28
N PRO A 66 7.22 -2.27 0.41
CA PRO A 66 6.98 -1.45 1.58
C PRO A 66 6.04 -0.29 1.22
N GLY A 67 5.15 0.06 2.15
CA GLY A 67 4.33 1.26 1.99
C GLY A 67 5.22 2.48 1.77
N PHE A 68 4.82 3.36 0.85
CA PHE A 68 5.59 4.57 0.59
C PHE A 68 5.58 5.50 1.81
N ASN A 69 6.76 6.03 2.14
CA ASN A 69 6.95 7.02 3.18
C ASN A 69 7.39 8.33 2.52
N ASP A 70 6.52 9.34 2.57
CA ASP A 70 6.86 10.70 2.17
C ASP A 70 7.45 11.47 3.36
N SER A 71 8.76 11.69 3.33
CA SER A 71 9.49 12.36 4.41
C SER A 71 9.20 13.86 4.51
N HIS A 72 8.59 14.47 3.48
CA HIS A 72 8.32 15.90 3.47
C HIS A 72 7.11 16.22 2.59
N MET A 73 5.99 16.49 3.23
CA MET A 73 4.76 16.86 2.55
C MET A 73 4.02 18.02 3.25
N HIS A 74 3.15 18.69 2.50
CA HIS A 74 2.24 19.72 3.01
C HIS A 74 0.78 19.22 2.94
N PRO A 75 0.28 18.43 3.90
CA PRO A 75 -1.00 17.73 3.78
C PRO A 75 -2.21 18.67 3.72
N ILE A 76 -2.16 19.78 4.48
CA ILE A 76 -3.24 20.78 4.46
C ILE A 76 -3.29 21.47 3.10
N ILE A 77 -2.15 21.86 2.55
CA ILE A 77 -2.08 22.52 1.24
C ILE A 77 -2.54 21.54 0.15
N TYR A 78 -2.08 20.29 0.18
CA TYR A 78 -2.51 19.26 -0.75
C TYR A 78 -4.03 19.03 -0.70
N GLY A 79 -4.61 18.92 0.50
CA GLY A 79 -6.06 18.79 0.66
C GLY A 79 -6.83 20.00 0.11
N MET A 80 -6.33 21.22 0.34
CA MET A 80 -6.91 22.43 -0.24
C MET A 80 -6.78 22.44 -1.76
N ASP A 81 -5.65 22.00 -2.32
CA ASP A 81 -5.41 21.95 -3.76
C ASP A 81 -6.37 21.00 -4.47
N LEU A 82 -6.73 19.87 -3.85
CA LEU A 82 -7.73 18.95 -4.38
C LEU A 82 -9.14 19.57 -4.48
N LEU A 83 -9.42 20.61 -3.69
CA LEU A 83 -10.71 21.34 -3.72
C LEU A 83 -10.68 22.54 -4.66
N LYS A 84 -9.51 22.96 -5.15
CA LYS A 84 -9.40 24.11 -6.05
C LYS A 84 -9.94 23.77 -7.44
N VAL A 85 -10.52 24.76 -8.09
CA VAL A 85 -10.83 24.69 -9.52
C VAL A 85 -9.50 24.60 -10.29
N ASN A 86 -9.32 23.53 -11.06
CA ASN A 86 -8.16 23.38 -11.92
C ASN A 86 -8.26 24.32 -13.13
N CYS A 87 -7.59 25.47 -13.02
CA CYS A 87 -7.46 26.46 -14.09
C CYS A 87 -6.26 26.21 -15.03
N GLY A 88 -5.55 25.08 -14.88
CA GLY A 88 -4.40 24.74 -15.70
C GLY A 88 -4.74 24.32 -17.14
N THR A 89 -3.73 24.36 -18.01
CA THR A 89 -3.79 23.86 -19.39
C THR A 89 -2.83 22.70 -19.54
N PRO A 90 -3.28 21.49 -19.93
CA PRO A 90 -4.67 21.01 -20.05
C PRO A 90 -5.37 20.91 -18.67
N PRO A 91 -6.72 20.82 -18.59
CA PRO A 91 -7.66 20.57 -19.68
C PRO A 91 -8.35 21.81 -20.26
N ASN A 92 -7.99 23.03 -19.84
CA ASN A 92 -8.57 24.26 -20.39
C ASN A 92 -7.82 24.71 -21.64
N SER A 93 -8.54 24.92 -22.74
CA SER A 93 -8.01 25.38 -24.04
C SER A 93 -8.28 26.86 -24.30
N SER A 94 -9.20 27.46 -23.54
CA SER A 94 -9.56 28.87 -23.65
C SER A 94 -9.80 29.49 -22.27
N ILE A 95 -9.80 30.83 -22.19
CA ILE A 95 -10.21 31.55 -20.98
C ILE A 95 -11.67 31.25 -20.64
N SER A 96 -12.54 31.06 -21.65
CA SER A 96 -13.95 30.72 -21.45
C SER A 96 -14.11 29.41 -20.70
N ASP A 97 -13.29 28.39 -21.00
CA ASP A 97 -13.32 27.08 -20.31
C ASP A 97 -13.05 27.24 -18.80
N ILE A 98 -12.11 28.13 -18.45
CA ILE A 98 -11.77 28.44 -17.05
C ILE A 98 -12.94 29.14 -16.37
N LEU A 99 -13.53 30.15 -17.04
CA LEU A 99 -14.65 30.91 -16.50
C LEU A 99 -15.88 30.02 -16.26
N GLU A 100 -16.17 29.08 -17.15
CA GLU A 100 -17.26 28.11 -16.99
C GLU A 100 -17.04 27.21 -15.76
N LYS A 101 -15.82 26.72 -15.56
CA LYS A 101 -15.50 25.88 -14.39
C LYS A 101 -15.57 26.64 -13.07
N VAL A 102 -15.10 27.89 -13.04
CA VAL A 102 -15.18 28.72 -11.83
C VAL A 102 -16.65 29.01 -11.48
N LYS A 103 -17.49 29.27 -12.47
CA LYS A 103 -18.94 29.46 -12.26
C LYS A 103 -19.59 28.20 -11.70
N GLY A 104 -19.35 27.04 -12.32
CA GLY A 104 -19.95 25.78 -11.88
C GLY A 104 -19.52 25.32 -10.49
N ALA A 105 -18.37 25.79 -9.98
CA ALA A 105 -17.92 25.49 -8.61
C ALA A 105 -18.46 26.47 -7.54
N ALA A 106 -19.16 27.53 -7.95
CA ALA A 106 -19.73 28.53 -7.05
C ALA A 106 -21.23 28.30 -6.74
N GLU A 107 -21.85 27.31 -7.39
CA GLU A 107 -23.22 26.82 -7.15
C GLU A 107 -23.22 25.67 -6.14
#